data_AF-A0A4R1B0T9-F1
#
_entry.id   AF-A0A4R1B0T9-F1
#
_cell.length_a   1.000
_cell.length_b   1.000
_cell.length_c   1.000
_cell.angle_alpha   90.00
_cell.angle_beta   90.00
_cell.angle_gamma   90.00
#
_symmetry.space_group_name_H-M   'P 1'
#
loop_
_entity.id
_entity.type
_entity.pdbx_description
1 polymer ?
#
loop_
_entity_poly.entity_id
_entity_poly.type
_entity_poly.pdbx_seq_one_letter_code
_entity_poly.pdbx_strand_id
1 'polypeptide(L)'
;MTRYETLLISTLKRFDRLLHLLLATALVVGCVMVVWEFLANIAHTVEAGHLAGGFLSSLGTLFLVWTLSSLVAAEIRYLQSGSVRVQVFIEVAMITLLRQLIVEPLQVVTGAEPGVADTAALWHYGLLLLALLAAGIVHRLVGDAAFSTAPGHGHEAELG
;
A
#
# COMPACT_ATOMS: atom_id res chain seq x y z
N MET A 1 22.12 -28.84 -26.93
CA MET A 1 21.52 -28.01 -25.86
C MET A 1 22.37 -28.16 -24.62
N THR A 2 22.88 -27.05 -24.07
CA THR A 2 24.01 -27.09 -23.13
C THR A 2 23.56 -27.51 -21.73
N ARG A 3 24.33 -28.38 -21.07
CA ARG A 3 24.05 -28.92 -19.73
C ARG A 3 23.83 -27.82 -18.67
N TYR A 4 24.45 -26.65 -18.88
CA TYR A 4 24.29 -25.45 -18.05
C TYR A 4 22.89 -24.87 -18.12
N GLU A 5 22.32 -24.80 -19.33
CA GLU A 5 20.96 -24.30 -19.58
C GLU A 5 19.93 -25.14 -18.84
N THR A 6 20.09 -26.47 -18.87
CA THR A 6 19.20 -27.40 -18.15
C THR A 6 19.34 -27.27 -16.62
N LEU A 7 20.55 -27.01 -16.13
CA LEU A 7 20.83 -26.75 -14.72
C LEU A 7 20.21 -25.44 -14.24
N LEU A 8 20.39 -24.36 -15.00
CA LEU A 8 19.79 -23.03 -14.76
C LEU A 8 18.27 -23.12 -14.75
N ILE A 9 17.67 -23.76 -15.76
CA ILE A 9 16.21 -23.92 -15.87
C ILE A 9 15.66 -24.75 -14.71
N SER A 10 16.34 -25.85 -14.31
CA SER A 10 15.85 -26.67 -13.19
C SER A 10 15.97 -25.95 -11.84
N THR A 11 17.01 -25.14 -11.67
CA THR A 11 17.23 -24.34 -10.45
C THR A 11 16.19 -23.24 -10.36
N LEU A 12 15.95 -22.53 -11.46
CA LEU A 12 14.94 -21.48 -11.55
C LEU A 12 13.54 -22.02 -11.27
N LYS A 13 13.18 -23.20 -11.81
CA LYS A 13 11.90 -23.88 -11.51
C LYS A 13 11.74 -24.29 -10.04
N ARG A 14 12.83 -24.68 -9.37
CA ARG A 14 12.79 -25.01 -7.94
C ARG A 14 12.65 -23.75 -7.09
N PHE A 15 13.33 -22.68 -7.47
CA PHE A 15 13.30 -21.40 -6.77
C PHE A 15 11.92 -20.74 -6.89
N ASP A 16 11.35 -20.74 -8.09
CA ASP A 16 10.00 -20.26 -8.35
C ASP A 16 8.95 -21.02 -7.50
N ARG A 17 9.07 -22.34 -7.40
CA ARG A 17 8.21 -23.16 -6.53
C ARG A 17 8.40 -22.85 -5.05
N LEU A 18 9.63 -22.58 -4.60
CA LEU A 18 9.92 -22.18 -3.21
C LEU A 18 9.34 -20.81 -2.89
N LEU A 19 9.45 -19.85 -3.80
CA LEU A 19 8.88 -18.51 -3.64
C LEU A 19 7.37 -18.57 -3.42
N HIS A 20 6.66 -19.34 -4.26
CA HIS A 20 5.22 -19.52 -4.12
C HIS A 20 4.85 -20.26 -2.84
N LEU A 21 5.57 -21.32 -2.46
CA LEU A 21 5.34 -22.01 -1.19
C LEU A 21 5.50 -21.07 0.02
N LEU A 22 6.54 -20.23 -0.01
CA LEU A 22 6.80 -19.24 1.03
C LEU A 22 5.71 -18.16 1.04
N LEU A 23 5.30 -17.67 -0.13
CA LEU A 23 4.23 -16.70 -0.29
C LEU A 23 2.91 -17.24 0.25
N ALA A 24 2.47 -18.42 -0.21
CA ALA A 24 1.26 -19.10 0.28
C ALA A 24 1.27 -19.23 1.81
N THR A 25 2.40 -19.65 2.38
CA THR A 25 2.55 -19.80 3.84
C THR A 25 2.45 -18.44 4.54
N ALA A 26 3.14 -17.41 4.04
CA ALA A 26 3.12 -16.07 4.60
C ALA A 26 1.71 -15.44 4.53
N LEU A 27 0.96 -15.67 3.45
CA LEU A 27 -0.43 -15.20 3.32
C LEU A 27 -1.35 -15.85 4.35
N VAL A 28 -1.23 -17.16 4.58
CA VAL A 28 -2.06 -17.86 5.56
C VAL A 28 -1.79 -17.33 6.97
N VAL A 29 -0.53 -17.18 7.34
CA VAL A 29 -0.14 -16.60 8.63
C VAL A 29 -0.63 -15.15 8.75
N GLY A 30 -0.46 -14.34 7.71
CA GLY A 30 -0.93 -12.96 7.67
C GLY A 30 -2.45 -12.86 7.80
N CYS A 31 -3.21 -13.75 7.17
CA CYS A 31 -4.67 -13.81 7.30
C CYS A 31 -5.09 -14.06 8.75
N VAL A 32 -4.44 -15.02 9.44
CA VAL A 32 -4.71 -15.29 10.86
C VAL A 32 -4.40 -14.08 11.73
N MET A 33 -3.26 -13.41 11.51
CA MET A 33 -2.86 -12.22 12.26
C MET A 33 -3.86 -11.07 12.08
N VAL A 34 -4.29 -10.78 10.84
CA VAL A 34 -5.22 -9.66 10.59
C VAL A 34 -6.62 -9.96 11.12
N VAL A 35 -7.09 -11.21 11.04
CA VAL A 35 -8.36 -11.61 11.66
C VAL A 35 -8.30 -11.42 13.17
N TRP A 36 -7.18 -11.78 13.80
CA TRP A 36 -6.95 -11.53 15.22
C TRP A 36 -7.00 -10.04 15.57
N GLU A 37 -6.32 -9.21 14.78
CA GLU A 37 -6.30 -7.74 14.95
C GLU A 37 -7.72 -7.15 14.86
N PHE A 38 -8.53 -7.64 13.93
CA PHE A 38 -9.91 -7.19 13.78
C PHE A 38 -10.76 -7.50 15.03
N LEU A 39 -10.62 -8.70 15.60
CA LEU A 39 -11.31 -9.07 16.83
C LEU A 39 -10.89 -8.19 18.02
N ALA A 40 -9.59 -7.95 18.17
CA ALA A 40 -9.06 -7.08 19.21
C ALA A 40 -9.58 -5.64 19.07
N ASN A 41 -9.61 -5.10 17.84
CA ASN A 41 -10.14 -3.77 17.56
C ASN A 41 -11.63 -3.63 17.94
N ILE A 42 -12.44 -4.65 17.67
CA ILE A 42 -13.85 -4.62 18.08
C ILE A 42 -13.97 -4.60 19.61
N ALA A 43 -13.24 -5.47 20.31
CA ALA A 43 -13.28 -5.55 21.76
C ALA A 43 -12.92 -4.21 22.42
N HIS A 44 -11.82 -3.58 21.98
CA HIS A 44 -11.39 -2.27 22.50
C HIS A 44 -12.37 -1.14 22.17
N THR A 45 -13.01 -1.17 20.99
CA THR A 45 -13.99 -0.15 20.59
C THR A 45 -15.25 -0.21 21.46
N VAL A 46 -15.71 -1.41 21.80
CA VAL A 46 -16.90 -1.62 22.64
C VAL A 46 -16.68 -1.08 24.06
N GLU A 47 -15.47 -1.26 24.61
CA GLU A 47 -15.12 -0.73 25.94
C GLU A 47 -14.94 0.80 25.96
N ALA A 48 -14.41 1.39 24.88
CA ALA A 48 -14.08 2.82 24.82
C ALA A 48 -15.27 3.75 24.50
N GLY A 49 -16.42 3.23 24.04
CA GLY A 49 -17.63 4.02 23.75
C GLY A 49 -17.55 4.94 22.51
N HIS A 50 -16.39 5.04 21.84
CA HIS A 50 -16.17 5.83 20.63
C HIS A 50 -16.51 5.02 19.37
N LEU A 51 -17.81 4.81 19.15
CA LEU A 51 -18.32 3.92 18.09
C LEU A 51 -17.90 4.35 16.67
N ALA A 52 -17.84 5.66 16.38
CA ALA A 52 -17.54 6.13 15.03
C ALA A 52 -16.08 5.86 14.61
N GLY A 53 -15.11 6.16 15.48
CA GLY A 53 -13.69 5.94 15.19
C GLY A 53 -13.34 4.44 15.13
N GLY A 54 -13.87 3.65 16.07
CA GLY A 54 -13.63 2.22 16.11
C GLY A 54 -14.34 1.45 15.00
N PHE A 55 -15.52 1.88 14.55
CA PHE A 55 -16.19 1.30 13.38
C PHE A 55 -15.36 1.52 12.10
N LEU A 56 -14.88 2.75 11.87
CA LEU A 56 -14.11 3.08 10.67
C LEU A 56 -12.73 2.40 10.67
N SER A 57 -12.09 2.33 11.85
CA SER A 57 -10.86 1.56 12.06
C SER A 57 -11.07 0.07 11.77
N SER A 58 -12.13 -0.51 12.32
CA SER A 58 -12.48 -1.92 12.13
C SER A 58 -12.82 -2.24 10.67
N LEU A 59 -13.53 -1.36 9.96
CA LEU A 59 -13.75 -1.48 8.52
C LEU A 59 -12.44 -1.45 7.73
N GLY A 60 -11.50 -0.60 8.11
CA GLY A 60 -10.16 -0.57 7.54
C GLY A 60 -9.42 -1.90 7.72
N THR A 61 -9.53 -2.54 8.89
CA THR A 61 -8.94 -3.87 9.12
C THR A 61 -9.68 -4.96 8.34
N LEU A 62 -11.01 -4.89 8.23
CA LEU A 62 -11.81 -5.85 7.45
C LEU A 62 -11.48 -5.84 5.97
N PHE A 63 -11.16 -4.66 5.44
CA PHE A 63 -10.71 -4.49 4.07
C PHE A 63 -9.34 -5.14 3.81
N LEU A 64 -8.45 -5.18 4.82
CA LEU A 64 -7.21 -5.96 4.74
C LEU A 64 -7.48 -7.47 4.71
N VAL A 65 -8.45 -7.95 5.51
CA VAL A 65 -8.85 -9.38 5.45
C VAL A 65 -9.36 -9.72 4.05
N TRP A 66 -10.17 -8.85 3.44
CA TRP A 66 -10.66 -9.06 2.09
C TRP A 66 -9.53 -9.08 1.04
N THR A 67 -8.58 -8.14 1.08
CA THR A 67 -7.43 -8.14 0.14
C THR A 67 -6.55 -9.37 0.30
N LEU A 68 -6.28 -9.80 1.53
CA LEU A 68 -5.55 -11.03 1.82
C LEU A 68 -6.28 -12.25 1.27
N SER A 69 -7.61 -12.32 1.43
CA SER A 69 -8.43 -13.38 0.82
C SER A 69 -8.32 -13.40 -0.71
N SER A 70 -8.36 -12.24 -1.36
CA SER A 70 -8.19 -12.12 -2.82
C SER A 70 -6.81 -12.57 -3.29
N LEU A 71 -5.77 -12.29 -2.50
CA LEU A 71 -4.40 -12.71 -2.77
C LEU A 71 -4.23 -14.23 -2.56
N VAL A 72 -4.82 -14.81 -1.52
CA VAL A 72 -4.87 -16.27 -1.31
C VAL A 72 -5.58 -16.95 -2.48
N ALA A 73 -6.68 -16.39 -2.96
CA ALA A 73 -7.38 -16.91 -4.13
C ALA A 73 -6.53 -16.82 -5.42
N ALA A 74 -5.67 -15.79 -5.55
CA ALA A 74 -4.70 -15.71 -6.63
C ALA A 74 -3.65 -16.83 -6.53
N GLU A 75 -3.15 -17.10 -5.33
CA GLU A 75 -2.17 -18.14 -5.06
C GLU A 75 -2.74 -19.55 -5.32
N ILE A 76 -3.97 -19.83 -4.88
CA ILE A 76 -4.66 -21.11 -5.17
C ILE A 76 -4.83 -21.30 -6.68
N ARG A 77 -5.23 -20.26 -7.41
CA ARG A 77 -5.37 -20.32 -8.87
C ARG A 77 -4.03 -20.56 -9.56
N TYR A 78 -2.96 -19.97 -9.07
CA TYR A 78 -1.62 -20.23 -9.57
C TYR A 78 -1.21 -21.69 -9.39
N LEU A 79 -1.46 -22.27 -8.21
CA LEU A 79 -1.18 -23.69 -7.93
C LEU A 79 -1.98 -24.64 -8.83
N GLN A 80 -3.20 -24.26 -9.22
CA GLN A 80 -4.07 -25.09 -10.08
C GLN A 80 -3.75 -25.00 -11.58
N SER A 81 -3.43 -23.81 -12.10
CA SER A 81 -3.29 -23.60 -13.55
C SER A 81 -1.88 -23.21 -14.01
N GLY A 82 -0.95 -22.98 -13.09
CA GLY A 82 0.42 -22.53 -13.38
C GLY A 82 0.52 -21.12 -13.95
N SER A 83 -0.57 -20.35 -14.05
CA SER A 83 -0.56 -18.98 -14.56
C SER A 83 -1.22 -18.00 -13.59
N VAL A 84 -0.46 -17.00 -13.12
CA VAL A 84 -1.02 -15.89 -12.35
C VAL A 84 -1.70 -14.93 -13.32
N ARG A 85 -2.98 -14.66 -13.10
CA ARG A 85 -3.68 -13.59 -13.83
C ARG A 85 -3.33 -12.27 -13.17
N VAL A 86 -2.44 -11.48 -13.79
CA VAL A 86 -1.95 -10.17 -13.30
C VAL A 86 -3.09 -9.23 -12.89
N GLN A 87 -4.27 -9.40 -13.49
CA GLN A 87 -5.51 -8.70 -13.15
C GLN A 87 -5.84 -8.73 -11.64
N VAL A 88 -5.67 -9.86 -10.95
CA VAL A 88 -6.00 -9.97 -9.51
C VAL A 88 -5.00 -9.18 -8.67
N PHE A 89 -3.75 -9.11 -9.11
CA PHE A 89 -2.72 -8.34 -8.43
C PHE A 89 -3.00 -6.83 -8.53
N ILE A 90 -3.41 -6.36 -9.71
CA ILE A 90 -3.80 -4.96 -9.93
C ILE A 90 -5.05 -4.61 -9.14
N GLU A 91 -6.05 -5.48 -9.11
CA GLU A 91 -7.28 -5.30 -8.33
C GLU A 91 -6.98 -5.11 -6.83
N VAL A 92 -6.17 -6.01 -6.26
CA VAL A 92 -5.75 -5.94 -4.85
C VAL A 92 -4.88 -4.71 -4.57
N ALA A 93 -3.97 -4.35 -5.47
CA ALA A 93 -3.12 -3.17 -5.33
C ALA A 93 -3.95 -1.87 -5.34
N MET A 94 -4.89 -1.73 -6.28
CA MET A 94 -5.78 -0.57 -6.35
C MET A 94 -6.63 -0.43 -5.09
N ILE A 95 -7.28 -1.53 -4.67
CA ILE A 95 -8.08 -1.61 -3.44
C ILE A 95 -7.24 -1.15 -2.23
N THR A 96 -6.02 -1.68 -2.07
CA THR A 96 -5.12 -1.31 -0.96
C THR A 96 -4.67 0.16 -1.00
N LEU A 97 -4.39 0.72 -2.18
CA LEU A 97 -4.06 2.13 -2.35
C LEU A 97 -5.23 3.03 -1.96
N LEU A 98 -6.45 2.67 -2.34
CA LEU A 98 -7.65 3.40 -1.93
C LEU A 98 -7.82 3.38 -0.40
N ARG A 99 -7.53 2.26 0.26
CA ARG A 99 -7.55 2.18 1.72
C ARG A 99 -6.56 3.15 2.36
N GLN A 100 -5.32 3.21 1.88
CA GLN A 100 -4.30 4.11 2.43
C GLN A 100 -4.75 5.57 2.33
N LEU A 101 -5.30 5.95 1.17
CA LEU A 101 -5.82 7.30 0.93
C LEU A 101 -6.97 7.69 1.88
N ILE A 102 -7.77 6.72 2.32
CA ILE A 102 -8.89 6.97 3.25
C ILE A 102 -8.43 6.97 4.71
N VAL A 103 -7.56 6.03 5.12
CA VAL A 103 -7.17 5.82 6.51
C VAL A 103 -6.16 6.86 7.01
N GLU A 104 -5.25 7.30 6.15
CA GLU A 104 -4.17 8.24 6.49
C GLU A 104 -4.69 9.63 6.96
N PRO A 105 -5.65 10.28 6.29
CA PRO A 105 -6.21 11.54 6.80
C PRO A 105 -7.09 11.37 8.05
N LEU A 106 -7.68 10.19 8.28
CA LEU A 106 -8.51 9.95 9.47
C LEU A 106 -7.69 9.99 10.76
N GLN A 107 -6.47 9.44 10.77
CA GLN A 107 -5.61 9.44 11.95
C GLN A 107 -5.12 10.86 12.31
N VAL A 108 -4.91 11.70 11.30
CA VAL A 108 -4.57 13.12 11.47
C VAL A 108 -5.76 13.92 12.00
N VAL A 109 -6.99 13.55 11.61
CA VAL A 109 -8.23 14.22 12.04
C VAL A 109 -8.69 13.75 13.44
N THR A 110 -8.46 12.48 13.82
CA THR A 110 -8.97 11.93 15.09
C THR A 110 -8.04 12.10 16.29
N GLY A 111 -6.89 12.78 16.15
CA GLY A 111 -6.06 13.21 17.28
C GLY A 111 -5.69 12.08 18.25
N ALA A 112 -5.29 10.91 17.73
CA ALA A 112 -4.90 9.77 18.55
C ALA A 112 -3.56 10.04 19.26
N GLU A 113 -3.70 10.62 20.45
CA GLU A 113 -2.80 10.69 21.61
C GLU A 113 -1.39 11.29 21.44
N PRO A 114 -1.17 12.50 22.00
CA PRO A 114 0.14 13.03 22.34
C PRO A 114 0.61 12.42 23.66
N GLY A 115 1.52 11.45 23.63
CA GLY A 115 2.16 11.00 24.87
C GLY A 115 2.90 9.68 24.76
N VAL A 116 4.20 9.73 24.46
CA VAL A 116 5.32 9.39 25.37
C VAL A 116 6.61 9.96 24.75
N ALA A 117 7.37 10.72 25.55
CA ALA A 117 8.69 11.30 25.28
C ALA A 117 8.74 12.59 24.43
N ASP A 118 8.67 13.73 25.13
CA ASP A 118 8.80 15.13 24.67
C ASP A 118 10.00 15.44 23.75
N THR A 119 10.97 14.54 23.58
CA THR A 119 12.12 14.71 22.68
C THR A 119 12.02 13.86 21.40
N ALA A 120 11.39 12.68 21.45
CA ALA A 120 11.22 11.80 20.30
C ALA A 120 10.03 12.20 19.43
N ALA A 121 8.98 12.75 20.05
CA ALA A 121 7.83 13.31 19.35
C ALA A 121 8.25 14.49 18.47
N LEU A 122 9.07 15.42 18.99
CA LEU A 122 9.60 16.55 18.22
C LEU A 122 10.43 16.08 17.01
N TRP A 123 11.19 14.99 17.17
CA TRP A 123 11.98 14.40 16.09
C TRP A 123 11.11 13.72 15.03
N HIS A 124 10.08 12.98 15.45
CA HIS A 124 9.11 12.36 14.54
C HIS A 124 8.28 13.40 13.78
N TYR A 125 7.77 14.42 14.46
CA TYR A 125 7.06 15.54 13.82
C TYR A 125 7.98 16.34 12.91
N GLY A 126 9.26 16.51 13.27
CA GLY A 126 10.28 17.11 12.41
C GLY A 126 10.55 16.30 11.13
N LEU A 127 10.67 14.97 11.25
CA LEU A 127 10.85 14.08 10.10
C LEU A 127 9.61 14.05 9.21
N LEU A 128 8.41 14.10 9.77
CA LEU A 128 7.16 14.19 9.02
C LEU A 128 7.06 15.52 8.26
N LEU A 129 7.42 16.65 8.89
CA LEU A 129 7.40 17.96 8.25
C LEU A 129 8.48 18.07 7.16
N LEU A 130 9.65 17.48 7.37
CA LEU A 130 10.71 17.37 6.35
C LEU A 130 10.28 16.52 5.16
N ALA A 131 9.62 15.39 5.41
CA ALA A 131 9.09 14.53 4.35
C ALA A 131 8.01 15.25 3.52
N LEU A 132 7.10 15.98 4.17
CA LEU A 132 6.08 16.80 3.49
C LEU A 132 6.72 17.91 2.65
N LEU A 133 7.74 18.58 3.19
CA LEU A 133 8.45 19.66 2.50
C LEU A 133 9.23 19.14 1.30
N ALA A 134 9.90 17.98 1.42
CA ALA A 134 10.57 17.32 0.31
C ALA A 134 9.59 16.92 -0.80
N ALA A 135 8.44 16.33 -0.44
CA ALA A 135 7.38 15.97 -1.40
C ALA A 135 6.81 17.21 -2.11
N GLY A 136 6.58 18.30 -1.37
CA GLY A 136 6.11 19.57 -1.93
C GLY A 136 7.13 20.23 -2.87
N ILE A 137 8.42 20.19 -2.52
CA ILE A 137 9.51 20.68 -3.38
C ILE A 137 9.57 19.86 -4.67
N VAL A 138 9.49 18.52 -4.59
CA VAL A 138 9.48 17.65 -5.78
C VAL A 138 8.28 17.96 -6.66
N HIS A 139 7.09 18.11 -6.10
CA HIS A 139 5.89 18.47 -6.86
C HIS A 139 6.04 19.84 -7.54
N ARG A 140 6.64 20.82 -6.85
CA ARG A 140 6.91 22.15 -7.42
C ARG A 140 7.96 22.08 -8.55
N LEU A 141 9.03 21.31 -8.39
CA LEU A 141 10.03 21.13 -9.45
C LEU A 141 9.46 20.41 -10.68
N VAL A 142 8.57 19.44 -10.47
CA VAL A 142 7.87 18.76 -11.57
C VAL A 142 6.86 19.70 -12.24
N GLY A 143 6.17 20.53 -11.47
CA GLY A 143 5.26 21.56 -12.00
C GLY A 143 5.99 22.66 -12.79
N ASP A 144 7.14 23.13 -12.28
CA ASP A 144 7.96 24.15 -12.94
C ASP A 144 8.66 23.58 -14.20
N ALA A 145 9.02 22.29 -14.20
CA ALA A 145 9.57 21.60 -15.39
C ALA A 145 8.51 21.41 -16.50
N ALA A 146 7.24 21.20 -16.15
CA ALA A 146 6.14 21.10 -17.11
C ALA A 146 5.79 22.44 -17.78
N PHE A 147 6.09 23.57 -17.12
CA PHE A 147 5.84 24.92 -17.67
C PHE A 147 6.93 25.38 -18.65
N SER A 148 8.09 24.71 -18.70
CA SER A 148 9.23 25.09 -19.55
C SER A 148 9.19 24.52 -20.98
N THR A 149 8.17 23.73 -21.36
CA THR A 149 8.08 23.10 -22.70
C THR A 149 6.85 23.50 -23.52
N ALA A 150 6.26 24.69 -23.30
CA ALA A 150 5.34 25.27 -24.29
C ALA A 150 6.16 25.98 -25.39
N PRO A 151 6.21 25.47 -26.64
CA PRO A 151 6.97 26.10 -27.72
C PRO A 151 6.23 27.33 -28.25
N GLY A 152 6.98 28.40 -28.53
CA GLY A 152 6.47 29.60 -29.16
C GLY A 152 6.07 29.40 -30.62
N HIS A 153 5.00 30.07 -31.02
CA HIS A 153 4.68 30.63 -32.34
C HIS A 153 3.57 31.67 -32.06
N GLY A 154 3.66 32.95 -32.41
CA GLY A 154 4.30 33.58 -33.56
C GLY A 154 3.19 34.21 -34.41
N HIS A 155 3.34 35.51 -34.73
CA HIS A 155 2.48 36.33 -35.61
C HIS A 155 1.09 36.68 -35.04
N GLU A 156 0.52 37.87 -35.18
CA GLU A 156 0.81 39.05 -35.99
C GLU A 156 -0.08 40.21 -35.54
N ALA A 157 0.35 41.45 -35.85
CA ALA A 157 -0.42 42.64 -36.22
C ALA A 157 -1.82 42.89 -35.60
N GLU A 158 -2.00 44.06 -34.95
CA GLU A 158 -2.82 45.17 -35.47
C GLU A 158 -3.18 46.21 -34.38
N LEU A 159 -2.86 47.48 -34.69
CA LEU A 159 -3.62 48.72 -34.44
C LEU A 159 -3.71 49.30 -33.01
N GLY A 160 -3.13 50.50 -32.86
CA GLY A 160 -3.36 51.44 -31.77
C GLY A 160 -2.27 52.49 -31.67
#